data_AF-B7I1K6-F1
#
_entry.id   AF-B7I1K6-F1
#
_cell.length_a   1.000
_cell.length_b   1.000
_cell.length_c   1.000
_cell.angle_alpha   90.00
_cell.angle_beta   90.00
_cell.angle_gamma   90.00
#
_symmetry.space_group_name_H-M   'P 1'
#
loop_
_entity.id
_entity.type
_entity.pdbx_description
1 polymer ?
#
loop_
_entity_poly.entity_id
_entity_poly.type
_entity_poly.pdbx_seq_one_letter_code
_entity_poly.pdbx_strand_id
1 'polypeptide(L)'
;MFLLHSFILGLASYFLLYVFISINNFFVIMKGLIPTWKVSFLNSLVNKQASIDIKEVVIATFVAILLAFVISTILNRKFLHKLAKKIGVSKKFGQLDVWSYVFDSPQSVWVIIRDLENDLMYQGWVEAFSDTFDNNELFIRDVDVYRNSDAQKLYSMQAVYITKDKSNLIIEFP
;
A
#
# COMPACT_ATOMS: atom_id res chain seq x y z
N MET A 1 -19.32 2.59 -1.14
CA MET A 1 -18.10 1.92 -0.64
C MET A 1 -17.66 2.42 0.73
N PHE A 2 -17.51 3.72 0.98
CA PHE A 2 -17.02 4.27 2.26
C PHE A 2 -17.71 3.70 3.51
N LEU A 3 -19.06 3.75 3.57
CA LEU A 3 -19.83 3.28 4.73
C LEU A 3 -19.56 1.81 5.10
N LEU A 4 -19.40 0.94 4.10
CA LEU A 4 -19.07 -0.48 4.34
C LEU A 4 -17.70 -0.63 4.99
N HIS A 5 -16.70 0.13 4.53
CA HIS A 5 -15.36 0.09 5.09
C HIS A 5 -15.32 0.65 6.52
N SER A 6 -16.03 1.74 6.78
CA SER A 6 -16.19 2.31 8.12
C SER A 6 -16.86 1.32 9.07
N PHE A 7 -17.89 0.62 8.61
CA PHE A 7 -18.58 -0.41 9.40
C PHE A 7 -17.67 -1.60 9.71
N ILE A 8 -16.94 -2.13 8.71
CA ILE A 8 -16.00 -3.25 8.89
C ILE A 8 -14.88 -2.86 9.85
N LEU A 9 -14.32 -1.66 9.72
CA LEU A 9 -13.28 -1.16 10.63
C LEU A 9 -13.82 -1.04 12.07
N GLY A 10 -15.05 -0.53 12.22
CA GLY A 10 -15.74 -0.47 13.50
C GLY A 10 -15.86 -1.87 14.13
N LEU A 11 -16.41 -2.83 13.40
CA LEU A 11 -16.57 -4.21 13.90
C LEU A 11 -15.23 -4.88 14.22
N ALA A 12 -14.20 -4.66 13.38
CA ALA A 12 -12.84 -5.15 13.63
C ALA A 12 -12.23 -4.55 14.91
N SER A 13 -12.49 -3.27 15.19
CA SER A 13 -12.00 -2.61 16.41
C SER A 13 -12.60 -3.21 17.69
N TYR A 14 -13.91 -3.48 17.71
CA TYR A 14 -14.59 -4.16 18.83
C TYR A 14 -14.13 -5.61 18.98
N PHE A 15 -13.90 -6.31 17.86
CA PHE A 15 -13.35 -7.65 17.89
C PHE A 15 -11.94 -7.68 18.49
N LEU A 16 -11.07 -6.73 18.12
CA LEU A 16 -9.72 -6.65 18.65
C LEU A 16 -9.72 -6.30 20.14
N LEU A 17 -10.61 -5.40 20.56
CA LEU A 17 -10.85 -5.11 21.98
C LEU A 17 -11.29 -6.36 22.76
N TYR A 18 -12.19 -7.17 22.18
CA TYR A 18 -12.61 -8.44 22.76
C TYR A 18 -11.46 -9.44 22.92
N VAL A 19 -10.59 -9.58 21.91
CA VAL A 19 -9.40 -10.43 22.00
C VAL A 19 -8.48 -9.94 23.12
N PHE A 20 -8.23 -8.64 23.20
CA PHE A 20 -7.38 -8.05 24.25
C PHE A 20 -7.93 -8.33 25.66
N ILE A 21 -9.23 -8.09 25.87
CA ILE A 21 -9.89 -8.36 27.15
C ILE A 21 -9.89 -9.86 27.48
N SER A 22 -10.10 -10.73 26.49
CA SER A 22 -10.07 -12.18 26.69
C SER A 22 -8.68 -12.68 27.11
N ILE A 23 -7.61 -12.15 26.49
CA ILE A 23 -6.23 -12.46 26.86
C ILE A 23 -5.95 -11.98 28.30
N ASN A 24 -6.33 -10.74 28.64
CA ASN A 24 -6.18 -10.22 29.99
C ASN A 24 -6.92 -11.07 31.02
N ASN A 25 -8.19 -11.40 30.75
CA ASN A 25 -9.01 -12.24 31.63
C ASN A 25 -8.42 -13.64 31.81
N PHE A 26 -7.84 -14.23 30.76
CA PHE A 26 -7.11 -15.50 30.86
C PHE A 26 -5.93 -15.40 31.84
N PHE A 27 -5.10 -14.35 31.75
CA PHE A 27 -3.99 -14.14 32.70
C PHE A 27 -4.47 -13.85 34.13
N VAL A 28 -5.56 -13.11 34.30
CA VAL A 28 -6.17 -12.79 35.59
C VAL A 28 -6.69 -14.07 36.26
N ILE A 29 -7.35 -14.95 35.51
CA ILE A 29 -7.82 -16.26 35.98
C ILE A 29 -6.63 -17.15 36.38
N MET A 30 -5.55 -17.17 35.57
CA MET A 30 -4.33 -17.92 35.93
C MET A 30 -3.69 -17.42 37.24
N LYS A 31 -3.89 -16.15 37.59
CA LYS A 31 -3.44 -15.56 38.87
C LYS A 31 -4.45 -15.76 40.02
N GLY A 32 -5.55 -16.49 39.80
CA GLY A 32 -6.59 -16.75 40.80
C GLY A 32 -7.49 -15.55 41.10
N LEU A 33 -7.48 -14.52 40.25
CA LEU A 33 -8.29 -13.30 40.42
C LEU A 33 -9.58 -13.39 39.61
N ILE A 34 -10.60 -12.62 40.01
CA ILE A 34 -11.89 -12.57 39.31
C ILE A 34 -11.81 -11.54 38.16
N PRO A 35 -12.10 -11.93 36.91
CA PRO A 35 -12.09 -11.00 35.78
C PRO A 35 -13.24 -9.99 35.90
N THR A 36 -12.90 -8.70 35.89
CA THR A 36 -13.84 -7.59 36.04
C THR A 36 -14.26 -6.97 34.71
N TRP A 37 -13.51 -7.20 33.63
CA TRP A 37 -13.74 -6.58 32.33
C TRP A 37 -14.52 -7.51 31.40
N LYS A 38 -15.62 -6.99 30.83
CA LYS A 38 -16.45 -7.68 29.85
C LYS A 38 -16.80 -6.73 28.71
N VAL A 39 -16.83 -7.27 27.50
CA VAL A 39 -17.28 -6.56 26.29
C VAL A 39 -18.80 -6.65 26.24
N SER A 40 -19.49 -5.52 26.29
CA SER A 40 -20.96 -5.43 26.22
C SER A 40 -21.43 -5.27 24.77
N PHE A 41 -20.67 -4.58 23.93
CA PHE A 41 -21.09 -4.24 22.57
C PHE A 41 -21.44 -5.47 21.72
N LEU A 42 -20.57 -6.49 21.66
CA LEU A 42 -20.84 -7.70 20.89
C LEU A 42 -22.07 -8.47 21.42
N ASN A 43 -22.29 -8.46 22.73
CA ASN A 43 -23.47 -9.05 23.35
C ASN A 43 -24.73 -8.24 23.02
N SER A 44 -24.64 -6.92 22.89
CA SER A 44 -25.75 -6.05 22.52
C SER A 44 -26.22 -6.20 21.07
N LEU A 45 -25.36 -6.70 20.18
CA LEU A 45 -25.75 -7.06 18.80
C LEU A 45 -26.67 -8.28 18.77
N VAL A 46 -26.54 -9.20 19.74
CA VAL A 46 -27.32 -10.44 19.83
C VAL A 46 -28.51 -10.27 20.79
N ASN A 47 -28.35 -9.47 21.84
CA ASN A 47 -29.35 -9.27 22.88
C ASN A 47 -29.85 -7.81 22.95
N LYS A 48 -31.13 -7.62 22.63
CA LYS A 48 -31.80 -6.31 22.59
C LYS A 48 -31.92 -5.62 23.96
N GLN A 49 -31.71 -6.34 25.06
CA GLN A 49 -31.80 -5.80 26.43
C GLN A 49 -30.46 -5.35 27.01
N ALA A 50 -29.34 -5.56 26.29
CA ALA A 50 -28.04 -5.13 26.75
C ALA A 50 -27.85 -3.62 26.56
N SER A 51 -27.38 -2.93 27.60
CA SER A 51 -27.01 -1.52 27.53
C SER A 51 -25.65 -1.34 26.88
N ILE A 52 -25.54 -0.31 26.04
CA ILE A 52 -24.27 0.10 25.43
C ILE A 52 -23.45 0.84 26.50
N ASP A 53 -22.24 0.36 26.78
CA ASP A 53 -21.30 1.05 27.66
C ASP A 53 -20.51 2.10 26.87
N ILE A 54 -20.70 3.38 27.20
CA ILE A 54 -20.02 4.51 26.53
C ILE A 54 -18.50 4.40 26.69
N LYS A 55 -18.00 3.85 27.80
CA LYS A 55 -16.55 3.67 28.02
C LYS A 55 -15.97 2.71 26.99
N GLU A 56 -16.70 1.66 26.66
CA GLU A 56 -16.31 0.69 25.64
C GLU A 56 -16.20 1.34 24.26
N VAL A 57 -17.16 2.21 23.91
CA VAL A 57 -17.17 2.95 22.64
C VAL A 57 -15.94 3.85 22.52
N VAL A 58 -15.61 4.60 23.58
CA VAL A 58 -14.43 5.47 23.61
C VAL A 58 -13.14 4.67 23.43
N ILE A 59 -12.98 3.55 24.16
CA ILE A 59 -11.79 2.69 24.04
C ILE A 59 -11.71 2.07 22.65
N ALA A 60 -12.83 1.57 22.10
CA ALA A 60 -12.86 0.99 20.76
C ALA A 60 -12.47 2.01 19.67
N THR A 61 -12.82 3.29 19.86
CA THR A 61 -12.42 4.38 18.96
C THR A 61 -10.89 4.57 18.94
N PHE A 62 -10.24 4.56 20.11
CA PHE A 62 -8.77 4.61 20.16
C PHE A 62 -8.12 3.36 19.55
N VAL A 63 -8.71 2.18 19.77
CA VAL A 63 -8.26 0.93 19.15
C VAL A 63 -8.37 1.00 17.62
N ALA A 64 -9.44 1.61 17.08
CA ALA A 64 -9.62 1.78 15.65
C ALA A 64 -8.53 2.65 15.01
N ILE A 65 -8.07 3.70 15.69
CA ILE A 65 -6.95 4.54 15.22
C ILE A 65 -5.67 3.71 15.09
N LEU A 66 -5.31 2.95 16.13
CA LEU A 66 -4.14 2.07 16.09
C LEU A 66 -4.27 1.01 14.98
N LEU A 67 -5.46 0.42 14.85
CA LEU A 67 -5.75 -0.57 13.82
C LEU A 67 -5.61 0.03 12.41
N ALA A 68 -6.01 1.28 12.20
CA ALA A 68 -5.87 1.97 10.92
C ALA A 68 -4.38 2.13 10.52
N PHE A 69 -3.51 2.51 11.46
CA PHE A 69 -2.06 2.57 11.20
C PHE A 69 -1.48 1.20 10.84
N VAL A 70 -1.90 0.14 11.55
CA VAL A 70 -1.46 -1.23 11.28
C VAL A 70 -1.92 -1.68 9.90
N ILE A 71 -3.19 -1.48 9.56
CA ILE A 71 -3.76 -1.83 8.24
C ILE A 71 -3.04 -1.07 7.14
N SER A 72 -2.87 0.25 7.29
CA SER A 72 -2.15 1.07 6.32
C SER A 72 -0.72 0.57 6.10
N THR A 73 -0.01 0.22 7.17
CA THR A 73 1.35 -0.34 7.09
C THR A 73 1.37 -1.70 6.38
N ILE A 74 0.43 -2.59 6.69
CA ILE A 74 0.32 -3.93 6.07
C ILE A 74 0.07 -3.80 4.56
N LEU A 75 -0.84 -2.90 4.17
CA LEU A 75 -1.18 -2.64 2.78
C LEU A 75 0.00 -2.04 2.02
N ASN A 76 0.60 -0.96 2.55
CA ASN A 76 1.71 -0.27 1.90
C ASN A 76 2.96 -1.17 1.75
N ARG A 77 3.24 -2.05 2.73
CA ARG A 77 4.39 -2.96 2.66
C ARG A 77 4.13 -4.24 1.86
N LYS A 78 2.94 -4.40 1.27
CA LYS A 78 2.49 -5.60 0.55
C LYS A 78 2.70 -6.88 1.37
N PHE A 79 2.52 -6.81 2.71
CA PHE A 79 2.92 -7.88 3.64
C PHE A 79 2.15 -9.19 3.39
N LEU A 80 0.83 -9.10 3.22
CA LEU A 80 -0.02 -10.27 2.93
C LEU A 80 0.44 -10.98 1.66
N HIS A 81 0.84 -10.22 0.66
CA HIS A 81 1.31 -10.77 -0.61
C HIS A 81 2.69 -11.45 -0.47
N LYS A 82 3.61 -10.85 0.28
CA LYS A 82 4.90 -11.46 0.64
C LYS A 82 4.70 -12.77 1.41
N LEU A 83 3.76 -12.79 2.35
CA LEU A 83 3.41 -13.99 3.12
C LEU A 83 2.81 -15.08 2.21
N ALA A 84 1.84 -14.73 1.36
CA ALA A 84 1.20 -15.65 0.42
C ALA A 84 2.21 -16.29 -0.56
N LYS A 85 3.22 -15.53 -0.99
CA LYS A 85 4.33 -16.06 -1.79
C LYS A 85 5.22 -17.00 -0.98
N LYS A 86 5.56 -16.64 0.26
CA LYS A 86 6.40 -17.47 1.15
C LYS A 86 5.77 -18.84 1.44
N ILE A 87 4.45 -18.90 1.62
CA ILE A 87 3.70 -20.15 1.87
C ILE A 87 3.28 -20.87 0.58
N GLY A 88 3.66 -20.38 -0.60
CA GLY A 88 3.37 -21.01 -1.89
C GLY A 88 1.92 -20.90 -2.37
N VAL A 89 1.07 -20.13 -1.68
CA VAL A 89 -0.34 -19.89 -2.05
C VAL A 89 -0.44 -18.99 -3.29
N SER A 90 0.53 -18.08 -3.50
CA SER A 90 0.60 -17.25 -4.69
C SER A 90 1.93 -17.42 -5.42
N LYS A 91 1.84 -17.71 -6.73
CA LYS A 91 2.99 -17.68 -7.66
C LYS A 91 3.05 -16.37 -8.47
N LYS A 92 2.09 -15.45 -8.27
CA LYS A 92 2.06 -14.16 -8.97
C LYS A 92 3.16 -13.25 -8.42
N PHE A 93 3.74 -12.42 -9.29
CA PHE A 93 4.78 -11.46 -8.93
C PHE A 93 4.32 -10.54 -7.80
N GLY A 94 5.30 -10.06 -7.03
CA GLY A 94 5.14 -9.16 -5.88
C GLY A 94 4.31 -7.91 -6.17
N GLN A 95 4.42 -7.45 -7.41
CA GLN A 95 3.76 -6.27 -7.92
C GLN A 95 2.63 -6.61 -8.88
N LEU A 96 1.76 -5.61 -9.06
CA LEU A 96 0.56 -5.68 -9.91
C LEU A 96 0.92 -5.97 -11.38
N ASP A 97 2.10 -5.54 -11.83
CA ASP A 97 2.59 -5.66 -13.21
C ASP A 97 4.14 -5.69 -13.31
N VAL A 98 4.65 -5.96 -14.52
CA VAL A 98 6.09 -5.98 -14.84
C VAL A 98 6.69 -4.58 -14.72
N TRP A 99 5.92 -3.52 -14.97
CA TRP A 99 6.34 -2.13 -14.81
C TRP A 99 6.82 -1.84 -13.40
N SER A 100 5.94 -2.13 -12.43
CA SER A 100 6.23 -1.99 -11.01
C SER A 100 7.40 -2.88 -10.59
N TYR A 101 7.59 -4.05 -11.22
CA TYR A 101 8.74 -4.90 -10.96
C TYR A 101 10.07 -4.28 -11.37
N VAL A 102 10.11 -3.65 -12.55
CA VAL A 102 11.31 -3.03 -13.08
C VAL A 102 11.70 -1.80 -12.26
N PHE A 103 10.73 -0.97 -11.86
CA PHE A 103 11.01 0.28 -11.15
C PHE A 103 11.04 0.18 -9.61
N ASP A 104 10.48 -0.87 -8.98
CA ASP A 104 10.64 -1.13 -7.53
C ASP A 104 12.03 -1.72 -7.18
N SER A 105 12.94 -1.86 -8.14
CA SER A 105 14.30 -2.35 -7.86
C SER A 105 15.05 -1.33 -6.98
N PRO A 106 15.76 -1.75 -5.91
CA PRO A 106 16.38 -0.85 -4.93
C PRO A 106 17.56 -0.01 -5.46
N GLN A 107 17.85 -0.06 -6.75
CA GLN A 107 18.89 0.74 -7.40
C GLN A 107 18.23 1.92 -8.11
N SER A 108 18.78 3.13 -7.93
CA SER A 108 18.41 4.30 -8.73
C SER A 108 18.60 3.95 -10.20
N VAL A 109 17.51 3.76 -10.92
CA VAL A 109 17.55 3.22 -12.28
C VAL A 109 17.82 4.37 -13.24
N TRP A 110 19.05 4.44 -13.76
CA TRP A 110 19.33 5.23 -14.95
C TRP A 110 18.57 4.59 -16.12
N VAL A 111 17.82 5.40 -16.87
CA VAL A 111 16.98 4.93 -17.96
C VAL A 111 17.24 5.73 -19.21
N ILE A 112 17.04 5.05 -20.34
CA ILE A 112 16.98 5.68 -21.65
C ILE A 112 15.57 5.46 -22.18
N ILE A 113 14.85 6.55 -22.45
CA ILE A 113 13.50 6.50 -22.99
C ILE A 113 13.53 7.02 -24.42
N ARG A 114 13.13 6.17 -25.36
CA ARG A 114 13.02 6.51 -26.77
C ARG A 114 11.58 6.78 -27.12
N ASP A 115 11.31 8.01 -27.53
CA ASP A 115 10.10 8.42 -28.21
C ASP A 115 10.31 8.32 -29.72
N LEU A 116 9.83 7.21 -30.30
CA LEU A 116 10.03 6.90 -31.71
C LEU A 116 9.24 7.82 -32.63
N GLU A 117 8.10 8.34 -32.17
CA GLU A 117 7.23 9.19 -32.97
C GLU A 117 7.84 10.59 -33.16
N ASN A 118 8.51 11.12 -32.13
CA ASN A 118 9.12 12.44 -32.17
C ASN A 118 10.63 12.42 -32.48
N ASP A 119 11.22 11.23 -32.72
CA ASP A 119 12.67 11.06 -32.90
C ASP A 119 13.47 11.60 -31.69
N LEU A 120 12.97 11.43 -30.47
CA LEU A 120 13.59 11.93 -29.23
C LEU A 120 14.04 10.81 -28.28
N MET A 121 15.18 11.01 -27.64
CA MET A 121 15.75 10.12 -26.63
C MET A 121 16.03 10.90 -25.35
N TYR A 122 15.45 10.46 -24.24
CA TYR A 122 15.63 11.03 -22.91
C TYR A 122 16.53 10.12 -22.10
N GLN A 123 17.62 10.65 -21.53
CA GLN A 123 18.51 9.91 -20.63
C GLN A 123 18.52 10.59 -19.27
N GLY A 124 18.28 9.85 -18.20
CA GLY A 124 18.29 10.38 -16.84
C GLY A 124 17.96 9.30 -15.82
N TRP A 125 17.72 9.68 -14.57
CA TRP A 125 17.34 8.73 -13.52
C TRP A 125 15.88 8.90 -13.11
N VAL A 126 15.21 7.77 -12.87
CA VAL A 126 13.80 7.78 -12.46
C VAL A 126 13.68 8.21 -11.01
N GLU A 127 12.98 9.32 -10.77
CA GLU A 127 12.64 9.80 -9.43
C GLU A 127 11.29 9.22 -8.97
N ALA A 128 10.30 9.15 -9.87
CA ALA A 128 8.99 8.58 -9.56
C ALA A 128 8.34 7.93 -10.78
N PHE A 129 7.43 6.98 -10.53
CA PHE A 129 6.66 6.28 -11.54
C PHE A 129 5.26 5.96 -11.02
N SER A 130 4.29 5.76 -11.90
CA SER A 130 2.92 5.39 -11.51
C SER A 130 2.84 3.98 -10.92
N ASP A 131 1.94 3.79 -9.95
CA ASP A 131 1.68 2.51 -9.26
C ASP A 131 1.21 1.37 -10.19
N THR A 132 0.72 1.71 -11.38
CA THR A 132 0.25 0.77 -12.38
C THR A 132 0.73 1.15 -13.77
N PHE A 133 0.89 0.13 -14.61
CA PHE A 133 1.19 0.28 -16.03
C PHE A 133 0.05 0.94 -16.82
N ASP A 134 -1.16 1.07 -16.25
CA ASP A 134 -2.28 1.65 -16.99
C ASP A 134 -2.11 3.14 -17.25
N ASN A 135 -1.58 3.89 -16.27
CA ASN A 135 -1.33 5.32 -16.38
C ASN A 135 0.05 5.64 -16.99
N ASN A 136 1.05 4.76 -16.83
CA ASN A 136 2.42 4.88 -17.38
C ASN A 136 3.03 6.28 -17.24
N GLU A 137 3.02 6.79 -16.02
CA GLU A 137 3.60 8.09 -15.71
C GLU A 137 5.04 7.89 -15.24
N LEU A 138 5.97 8.64 -15.82
CA LEU A 138 7.37 8.67 -15.40
C LEU A 138 7.81 10.09 -15.11
N PHE A 139 8.46 10.25 -13.96
CA PHE A 139 9.14 11.48 -13.58
C PHE A 139 10.64 11.20 -13.49
N ILE A 140 11.41 11.87 -14.36
CA ILE A 140 12.83 11.61 -14.59
C ILE A 140 13.58 12.90 -14.30
N ARG A 141 14.77 12.79 -13.70
CA ARG A 141 15.61 13.92 -13.34
C ARG A 141 16.99 13.86 -13.97
N ASP A 142 17.61 15.04 -13.99
CA ASP A 142 18.92 15.30 -14.62
C ASP A 142 18.95 14.76 -16.05
N VAL A 143 17.98 15.23 -16.84
CA VAL A 143 17.64 14.65 -18.14
C VAL A 143 18.44 15.33 -19.24
N ASP A 144 19.16 14.52 -20.00
CA ASP A 144 19.73 14.92 -21.28
C ASP A 144 18.83 14.41 -22.41
N VAL A 145 18.50 15.31 -23.35
CA VAL A 145 17.68 14.99 -24.53
C VAL A 145 18.56 14.94 -25.76
N TYR A 146 18.38 13.87 -26.51
CA TYR A 146 19.06 13.60 -27.76
C TYR A 146 18.02 13.34 -28.86
N ARG A 147 18.47 13.40 -30.11
CA ARG A 147 17.70 12.88 -31.24
C ARG A 147 17.99 11.39 -31.43
N ASN A 148 16.97 10.57 -31.69
CA ASN A 148 17.13 9.12 -31.86
C ASN A 148 17.97 8.77 -33.10
N SER A 149 17.72 9.45 -34.22
CA SER A 149 18.31 9.14 -35.54
C SER A 149 19.83 9.30 -35.63
N ASP A 150 20.41 10.30 -34.97
CA ASP A 150 21.84 10.64 -35.06
C ASP A 150 22.55 10.70 -33.70
N ALA A 151 21.83 10.45 -32.60
CA ALA A 151 22.32 10.59 -31.23
C ALA A 151 22.87 11.99 -30.89
N GLN A 152 22.47 13.03 -31.64
CA GLN A 152 22.86 14.40 -31.35
C GLN A 152 22.19 14.89 -30.07
N LYS A 153 22.98 15.40 -29.11
CA LYS A 153 22.45 16.07 -27.92
C LYS A 153 21.76 17.37 -28.32
N LEU A 154 20.49 17.52 -27.95
CA LEU A 154 19.67 18.69 -28.26
C LEU A 154 19.72 19.70 -27.11
N TYR A 155 19.40 19.26 -25.89
CA TYR A 155 19.39 20.11 -24.69
C TYR A 155 19.39 19.27 -23.41
N SER A 156 19.54 19.94 -22.26
CA SER A 156 19.48 19.36 -20.92
C SER A 156 18.43 20.06 -20.08
N MET A 157 17.79 19.33 -19.16
CA MET A 157 16.82 19.89 -18.22
C MET A 157 16.83 19.16 -16.88
N GLN A 158 16.33 19.84 -15.85
CA GLN A 158 16.37 19.30 -14.49
C GLN A 158 15.41 18.12 -14.28
N ALA A 159 14.27 18.14 -14.96
CA ALA A 159 13.28 17.07 -14.87
C ALA A 159 12.35 17.02 -16.09
N VAL A 160 11.81 15.84 -16.37
CA VAL A 160 10.78 15.59 -17.37
C VAL A 160 9.66 14.75 -16.76
N TYR A 161 8.43 15.14 -17.04
CA TYR A 161 7.25 14.32 -16.80
C TYR A 161 6.75 13.72 -18.12
N ILE A 162 6.68 12.39 -18.19
CA ILE A 162 6.26 11.65 -19.39
C ILE A 162 4.95 10.95 -19.08
N THR A 163 3.92 11.30 -19.84
CA THR A 163 2.63 10.59 -19.92
C THR A 163 2.32 10.46 -21.41
N LYS A 164 2.76 9.35 -22.03
CA LYS A 164 2.60 9.14 -23.47
C LYS A 164 2.02 7.76 -23.75
N ASP A 165 1.40 7.61 -24.92
CA ASP A 165 0.91 6.33 -25.41
C ASP A 165 2.06 5.31 -25.49
N LYS A 166 1.79 4.13 -24.92
CA LYS A 166 2.73 3.05 -24.63
C LYS A 166 3.30 2.43 -25.89
N SER A 167 2.58 2.54 -27.00
CA SER A 167 2.94 1.91 -28.27
C SER A 167 4.19 2.52 -28.91
N ASN A 168 4.53 3.76 -28.57
CA ASN A 168 5.62 4.52 -29.21
C ASN A 168 6.82 4.79 -28.29
N LEU A 169 6.80 4.27 -27.06
CA LEU A 169 7.89 4.42 -26.10
C LEU A 169 8.65 3.10 -25.90
N ILE A 170 9.98 3.17 -26.00
CA ILE A 170 10.87 2.09 -25.59
C ILE A 170 11.67 2.58 -24.38
N ILE A 171 11.71 1.77 -23.32
CA ILE A 171 12.50 2.05 -22.12
C ILE A 171 13.65 1.03 -22.07
N GLU A 172 14.87 1.54 -22.11
CA GLU A 172 16.11 0.76 -22.05
C GLU A 172 16.80 0.99 -20.70
N PHE A 173 17.39 -0.08 -20.18
CA PHE A 173 18.14 -0.11 -18.92
C PHE A 173 19.58 -0.52 -19.23
N PRO A 174 20.59 0.35 -19.00
CA PRO A 174 22.00 0.04 -19.23
C PRO A 174 22.59 -0.91 -18.17
#